data_AF-A0A849RB62-F1
#
_entry.id   AF-A0A849RB62-F1
#
_cell.length_a   1.000
_cell.length_b   1.000
_cell.length_c   1.000
_cell.angle_alpha   90.00
_cell.angle_beta   90.00
_cell.angle_gamma   90.00
#
_symmetry.space_group_name_H-M   'P 1'
#
loop_
_entity.id
_entity.type
_entity.pdbx_description
1 polymer ?
#
loop_
_entity_poly.entity_id
_entity_poly.type
_entity_poly.pdbx_seq_one_letter_code
_entity_poly.pdbx_strand_id
1 'polypeptide(L)'
;MPVQCDFCSAPDPVACYRAKEFGITSSEQVFPDTPVYNIGGLDHVATDDIHPIRGFGTMAHPLWLACSQCSAFIDARNLDGLLEHCVTRSQREGMLPTNLPPQNIRHFYRDFFSAFFHYLQAREPYAK
;
A
#
# COMPACT_ATOMS: atom_id res chain seq x y z
N MET A 1 9.26 18.35 6.14
CA MET A 1 9.78 17.35 5.18
C MET A 1 9.06 17.54 3.86
N PRO A 2 9.70 17.35 2.69
CA PRO A 2 8.99 17.42 1.41
C PRO A 2 7.92 16.33 1.36
N VAL A 3 6.72 16.70 0.92
CA VAL A 3 5.63 15.73 0.73
C VAL A 3 5.96 14.86 -0.47
N GLN A 4 5.83 13.54 -0.32
CA GLN A 4 6.19 12.55 -1.34
C GLN A 4 4.98 11.69 -1.72
N CYS A 5 5.11 11.00 -2.85
CA CYS A 5 4.20 9.94 -3.27
C CYS A 5 4.30 8.74 -2.32
N ASP A 6 3.18 8.29 -1.76
CA ASP A 6 3.12 7.15 -0.83
C ASP A 6 3.41 5.80 -1.50
N PHE A 7 3.40 5.75 -2.85
CA PHE A 7 3.61 4.52 -3.61
C PHE A 7 5.07 4.34 -4.05
N CYS A 8 5.69 5.40 -4.56
CA CYS A 8 7.02 5.33 -5.18
C CYS A 8 8.02 6.33 -4.63
N SER A 9 7.66 7.06 -3.56
CA SER A 9 8.48 8.09 -2.91
C SER A 9 8.94 9.23 -3.83
N ALA A 10 8.31 9.38 -5.00
CA ALA A 10 8.55 10.51 -5.89
C ALA A 10 8.22 11.84 -5.18
N PRO A 11 9.00 12.90 -5.40
CA PRO A 11 8.63 14.23 -4.94
C PRO A 11 7.37 14.71 -5.65
N ASP A 12 6.69 15.70 -5.05
CA ASP A 12 5.56 16.43 -5.65
C ASP A 12 4.36 15.56 -6.04
N PRO A 13 3.60 15.03 -5.07
CA PRO A 13 2.31 14.42 -5.37
C PRO A 13 1.36 15.42 -6.03
N VAL A 14 0.47 14.91 -6.88
CA VAL A 14 -0.51 15.67 -7.65
C VAL A 14 -1.95 15.20 -7.42
N ALA A 15 -2.13 14.02 -6.84
CA ALA A 15 -3.42 13.43 -6.54
C ALA A 15 -3.47 12.92 -5.10
N CYS A 16 -4.65 13.01 -4.50
CA CYS A 16 -4.96 12.42 -3.21
C CYS A 16 -6.03 11.35 -3.40
N TYR A 17 -5.85 10.20 -2.75
CA TYR A 17 -6.78 9.09 -2.75
C TYR A 17 -7.23 8.84 -1.33
N ARG A 18 -8.56 8.79 -1.14
CA ARG A 18 -9.15 8.41 0.13
C ARG A 18 -9.46 6.92 0.10
N ALA A 19 -8.89 6.17 1.04
CA ALA A 19 -9.19 4.78 1.29
C ALA A 19 -9.74 4.62 2.71
N LYS A 20 -10.52 3.55 2.95
CA LYS A 20 -10.78 3.15 4.35
C LYS A 20 -9.45 2.76 5.01
N GLU A 21 -9.35 2.99 6.32
CA GLU A 21 -8.24 2.46 7.10
C GLU A 21 -8.22 0.94 7.02
N PHE A 22 -7.04 0.38 6.81
CA PHE A 22 -6.84 -1.07 6.77
C PHE A 22 -5.49 -1.43 7.38
N GLY A 23 -5.43 -2.61 7.99
CA GLY A 23 -4.20 -3.24 8.45
C GLY A 23 -3.87 -4.45 7.58
N ILE A 24 -2.58 -4.65 7.27
CA ILE A 24 -2.11 -5.95 6.76
C ILE A 24 -1.44 -6.69 7.90
N THR A 25 -1.94 -7.88 8.20
CA THR A 25 -1.45 -8.71 9.30
C THR A 25 -1.50 -10.20 8.91
N SER A 26 -0.83 -11.06 9.66
CA SER A 26 -0.96 -12.52 9.54
C SER A 26 -1.89 -13.06 10.62
N SER A 27 -2.50 -14.23 10.38
CA SER A 27 -3.39 -14.92 11.33
C SER A 27 -2.79 -15.16 12.72
N GLU A 28 -1.46 -15.21 12.84
CA GLU A 28 -0.74 -15.37 14.11
C GLU A 28 -0.73 -14.10 14.99
N GLN A 29 -1.11 -12.95 14.42
CA GLN A 29 -0.98 -11.62 15.04
C GLN A 29 -2.31 -11.04 15.55
N VAL A 30 -3.39 -11.81 15.45
CA VAL A 30 -4.74 -11.42 15.86
C VAL A 30 -5.11 -12.09 17.19
N PHE A 31 -6.07 -11.55 17.93
CA PHE A 31 -6.58 -12.25 19.12
C PHE A 31 -7.23 -13.60 18.70
N PRO A 32 -7.15 -14.65 19.53
CA PRO A 32 -7.60 -16.00 19.17
C PRO A 32 -9.07 -16.09 18.70
N ASP A 33 -9.90 -15.13 19.14
CA ASP A 33 -11.34 -15.09 18.88
C ASP A 33 -11.75 -14.06 17.81
N THR A 34 -10.78 -13.37 17.18
CA THR A 34 -11.08 -12.37 16.16
C THR A 34 -11.51 -13.04 14.85
N PRO A 35 -12.65 -12.64 14.25
CA PRO A 35 -13.03 -13.12 12.93
C PRO A 35 -12.05 -12.58 11.87
N VAL A 36 -11.21 -13.47 11.35
CA VAL A 36 -10.26 -13.20 10.27
C VAL A 36 -10.95 -13.44 8.93
N TYR A 37 -10.94 -12.43 8.05
CA TYR A 37 -11.50 -12.55 6.71
C TYR A 37 -10.36 -12.65 5.68
N ASN A 38 -10.36 -13.71 4.88
CA ASN A 38 -9.38 -13.82 3.80
C ASN A 38 -9.89 -13.10 2.54
N ILE A 39 -9.22 -12.02 2.13
CA ILE A 39 -9.50 -11.33 0.87
C ILE A 39 -8.23 -11.35 0.03
N GLY A 40 -8.23 -12.13 -1.05
CA GLY A 40 -7.12 -12.22 -1.98
C GLY A 40 -5.87 -12.92 -1.43
N GLY A 41 -6.01 -13.82 -0.46
CA GLY A 41 -4.88 -14.50 0.19
C GLY A 41 -4.33 -13.77 1.41
N LEU A 42 -4.89 -12.61 1.75
CA LEU A 42 -4.52 -11.83 2.92
C LEU A 42 -5.57 -11.93 4.00
N ASP A 43 -5.11 -12.00 5.24
CA ASP A 43 -5.95 -12.02 6.43
C ASP A 43 -6.27 -10.57 6.83
N HIS A 44 -7.55 -10.20 6.78
CA HIS A 44 -8.08 -8.88 7.13
C HIS A 44 -8.78 -8.96 8.47
N VAL A 45 -8.54 -7.94 9.29
CA VAL A 45 -9.13 -7.75 10.62
C VAL A 45 -9.49 -6.28 10.76
N ALA A 46 -10.53 -5.96 11.53
CA ALA A 46 -10.80 -4.57 11.86
C ALA A 46 -9.60 -4.01 12.65
N THR A 47 -9.29 -2.72 12.46
CA THR A 47 -8.18 -2.05 13.16
C THR A 47 -8.28 -2.18 14.69
N ASP A 48 -9.51 -2.26 15.21
CA ASP A 48 -9.80 -2.40 16.64
C ASP A 48 -9.44 -3.80 17.19
N ASP A 49 -9.26 -4.80 16.32
CA ASP A 49 -9.00 -6.20 16.69
C ASP A 49 -7.51 -6.59 16.55
N ILE A 50 -6.63 -5.67 16.19
CA ILE A 50 -5.18 -5.93 16.05
C ILE A 50 -4.53 -5.95 17.44
N HIS A 51 -3.84 -7.05 17.79
CA HIS A 51 -3.19 -7.18 19.09
C HIS A 51 -2.00 -6.21 19.23
N PRO A 52 -2.01 -5.25 20.18
CA PRO A 52 -1.07 -4.11 20.22
C PRO A 52 0.40 -4.50 20.50
N ILE A 53 0.64 -5.72 21.02
CA ILE A 53 1.98 -6.22 21.38
C ILE A 53 2.48 -7.33 20.44
N ARG A 54 1.61 -7.94 19.61
CA ARG A 54 1.97 -9.13 18.79
C ARG A 54 2.02 -8.86 17.28
N GLY A 55 1.37 -7.81 16.80
CA GLY A 55 1.27 -7.54 15.36
C GLY A 55 2.30 -6.52 14.86
N PHE A 56 3.17 -6.93 13.94
CA PHE A 56 3.79 -6.02 12.98
C PHE A 56 2.79 -5.67 11.87
N GLY A 57 1.59 -5.25 12.25
CA GLY A 57 0.57 -4.82 11.31
C GLY A 57 0.94 -3.46 10.74
N THR A 58 1.01 -3.34 9.42
CA THR A 58 1.12 -2.00 8.80
C THR A 58 -0.28 -1.41 8.74
N MET A 59 -0.56 -0.39 9.55
CA MET A 59 -1.79 0.40 9.43
C MET A 59 -1.62 1.45 8.34
N ALA A 60 -2.50 1.41 7.35
CA ALA A 60 -2.55 2.41 6.30
C ALA A 60 -3.44 3.59 6.70
N HIS A 61 -2.87 4.80 6.66
CA HIS A 61 -3.62 6.04 6.82
C HIS A 61 -4.70 6.18 5.73
N PRO A 62 -5.86 6.81 5.99
CA PRO A 62 -6.95 6.88 5.02
C PRO A 62 -6.68 7.82 3.83
N LEU A 63 -5.63 8.62 3.88
CA LEU A 63 -5.22 9.54 2.81
C LEU A 63 -3.89 9.11 2.21
N TRP A 64 -3.89 8.92 0.89
CA TRP A 64 -2.75 8.47 0.10
C TRP A 64 -2.44 9.48 -1.01
N LEU A 65 -1.18 9.86 -1.13
CA LEU A 65 -0.68 10.83 -2.09
C LEU A 65 0.02 10.11 -3.24
N ALA A 66 -0.30 10.50 -4.47
CA ALA A 66 0.31 9.94 -5.67
C ALA A 66 0.93 11.00 -6.56
N CYS A 67 2.11 10.71 -7.11
CA CYS A 67 2.66 11.46 -8.23
C CYS A 67 1.84 11.20 -9.50
N SER A 68 2.11 11.97 -10.57
CA SER A 68 1.36 11.87 -11.84
C SER A 68 1.35 10.46 -12.41
N GLN A 69 2.49 9.75 -12.36
CA GLN A 69 2.62 8.43 -12.97
C GLN A 69 1.93 7.34 -12.14
N CYS A 70 2.05 7.38 -10.80
CA CYS A 70 1.30 6.48 -9.94
C CYS A 70 -0.21 6.75 -10.05
N SER A 71 -0.63 8.02 -10.12
CA SER A 71 -2.03 8.37 -10.34
C SER A 71 -2.58 7.76 -11.61
N ALA A 72 -1.83 7.81 -12.72
CA ALA A 72 -2.27 7.21 -13.98
C ALA A 72 -2.51 5.70 -13.87
N PHE A 73 -1.65 4.97 -13.15
CA PHE A 73 -1.85 3.53 -12.91
C PHE A 73 -3.03 3.26 -11.96
N ILE A 74 -3.20 4.06 -10.91
CA ILE A 74 -4.31 3.93 -9.96
C ILE A 74 -5.65 4.20 -10.64
N ASP A 75 -5.72 5.28 -11.42
CA ASP A 75 -6.91 5.67 -12.19
C ASP A 75 -7.30 4.59 -13.21
N ALA A 76 -6.30 3.93 -13.82
CA ALA A 76 -6.49 2.81 -14.73
C ALA A 76 -6.74 1.46 -14.03
N ARG A 77 -6.76 1.41 -12.68
CA ARG A 77 -6.80 0.17 -11.88
C ARG A 77 -5.71 -0.85 -12.29
N ASN A 78 -4.56 -0.37 -12.75
CA ASN A 78 -3.45 -1.18 -13.23
C ASN A 78 -2.44 -1.45 -12.10
N LEU A 79 -2.74 -2.47 -11.29
CA LEU A 79 -1.90 -2.90 -10.18
C LEU A 79 -0.49 -3.34 -10.62
N ASP A 80 -0.40 -4.15 -11.68
CA ASP A 80 0.90 -4.67 -12.12
C ASP A 80 1.81 -3.55 -12.65
N GLY A 81 1.24 -2.60 -13.40
CA GLY A 81 1.96 -1.40 -13.86
C GLY A 81 2.40 -0.49 -12.72
N LEU A 82 1.56 -0.32 -11.70
CA LEU A 82 1.92 0.42 -10.48
C LEU A 82 3.10 -0.24 -9.75
N LEU A 83 3.05 -1.56 -9.54
CA LEU A 83 4.10 -2.32 -8.89
C LEU A 83 5.43 -2.24 -9.64
N GLU A 84 5.39 -2.45 -10.96
CA GLU A 84 6.57 -2.35 -11.81
C GLU A 84 7.19 -0.95 -11.73
N HIS A 85 6.37 0.09 -11.83
CA HIS A 85 6.84 1.47 -11.70
C HIS A 85 7.52 1.74 -10.36
N CYS A 86 6.91 1.31 -9.24
CA CYS A 86 7.50 1.48 -7.91
C CYS A 86 8.84 0.75 -7.77
N VAL A 87 8.91 -0.51 -8.21
CA VAL A 87 10.15 -1.32 -8.13
C VAL A 87 11.26 -0.69 -8.97
N THR A 88 10.97 -0.33 -10.23
CA THR A 88 11.97 0.29 -11.13
C THR A 88 12.47 1.61 -10.58
N ARG A 89 11.58 2.45 -10.04
CA ARG A 89 11.98 3.72 -9.44
C ARG A 89 12.85 3.50 -8.20
N SER A 90 12.43 2.65 -7.27
CA SER A 90 13.19 2.39 -6.04
C SER A 90 14.57 1.80 -6.32
N GLN A 91 14.73 1.00 -7.39
CA GLN A 91 16.06 0.55 -7.85
C GLN A 91 16.89 1.70 -8.42
N ARG A 92 16.28 2.58 -9.25
CA ARG A 92 16.96 3.75 -9.83
C ARG A 92 17.45 4.74 -8.77
N GLU A 93 16.67 4.95 -7.71
CA GLU A 93 17.02 5.85 -6.61
C GLU A 93 17.95 5.20 -5.57
N GLY A 94 18.38 3.94 -5.78
CA GLY A 94 19.25 3.21 -4.86
C GLY A 94 18.59 2.82 -3.53
N MET A 95 17.26 2.93 -3.42
CA MET A 95 16.49 2.52 -2.24
C MET A 95 16.35 1.00 -2.15
N LEU A 96 16.40 0.31 -3.29
CA LEU A 96 16.41 -1.13 -3.37
C LEU A 96 17.68 -1.62 -4.05
N PRO A 97 18.35 -2.67 -3.53
CA PRO A 97 19.45 -3.31 -4.23
C PRO A 97 18.98 -3.82 -5.59
N THR A 98 19.74 -3.54 -6.65
CA THR A 98 19.51 -4.08 -7.99
C THR A 98 19.53 -5.61 -8.04
N ASN A 99 20.17 -6.23 -7.05
CA ASN A 99 20.34 -7.67 -6.93
C ASN A 99 19.22 -8.33 -6.13
N LEU A 100 18.26 -7.56 -5.60
CA LEU A 100 17.14 -8.12 -4.86
C LEU A 100 16.15 -8.74 -5.86
N PRO A 101 15.82 -10.04 -5.75
CA PRO A 101 14.89 -10.69 -6.66
C PRO A 101 13.58 -9.90 -6.67
N PRO A 102 13.14 -9.33 -7.81
CA PRO A 102 11.96 -8.47 -7.88
C PRO A 102 10.72 -9.15 -7.30
N GLN A 103 10.67 -10.48 -7.36
CA GLN A 103 9.60 -11.34 -6.88
C GLN A 103 9.28 -11.25 -5.38
N ASN A 104 10.29 -11.10 -4.50
CA ASN A 104 10.03 -11.07 -3.05
C ASN A 104 9.44 -9.73 -2.60
N ILE A 105 9.93 -8.64 -3.19
CA ILE A 105 9.40 -7.28 -2.96
C ILE A 105 8.00 -7.17 -3.59
N ARG A 106 7.83 -7.70 -4.80
CA ARG A 106 6.55 -7.67 -5.51
C ARG A 106 5.43 -8.34 -4.75
N HIS A 107 5.69 -9.42 -4.00
CA HIS A 107 4.64 -10.10 -3.26
C HIS A 107 4.04 -9.18 -2.17
N PHE A 108 4.87 -8.65 -1.27
CA PHE A 108 4.40 -7.76 -0.21
C PHE A 108 3.74 -6.48 -0.74
N TYR A 109 4.35 -5.81 -1.73
CA TYR A 109 3.74 -4.60 -2.30
C TYR A 109 2.47 -4.91 -3.10
N ARG A 110 2.37 -6.08 -3.74
CA ARG A 110 1.15 -6.52 -4.44
C ARG A 110 0.01 -6.63 -3.46
N ASP A 111 0.25 -7.27 -2.33
CA ASP A 111 -0.75 -7.46 -1.29
C ASP A 111 -1.19 -6.11 -0.71
N PHE A 112 -0.23 -5.24 -0.40
CA PHE A 112 -0.47 -3.90 0.11
C PHE A 112 -1.27 -3.01 -0.85
N PHE A 113 -0.89 -2.98 -2.12
CA PHE A 113 -1.60 -2.18 -3.11
C PHE A 113 -2.95 -2.81 -3.50
N SER A 114 -3.08 -4.14 -3.45
CA SER A 114 -4.38 -4.81 -3.64
C SER A 114 -5.37 -4.39 -2.56
N ALA A 115 -4.94 -4.35 -1.30
CA ALA A 115 -5.76 -3.85 -0.20
C ALA A 115 -6.14 -2.38 -0.41
N PHE A 116 -5.17 -1.53 -0.79
CA PHE A 116 -5.46 -0.14 -1.15
C PHE A 116 -6.54 -0.03 -2.24
N PHE A 117 -6.43 -0.78 -3.35
CA PHE A 117 -7.43 -0.75 -4.42
C PHE A 117 -8.80 -1.23 -3.97
N HIS A 118 -8.85 -2.23 -3.08
CA HIS A 118 -10.09 -2.74 -2.50
C HIS A 118 -10.79 -1.69 -1.63
N TYR A 119 -10.02 -0.98 -0.79
CA TYR A 119 -10.54 0.03 0.14
C TYR A 119 -10.63 1.44 -0.46
N LEU A 120 -10.24 1.63 -1.72
CA LEU A 120 -10.27 2.93 -2.40
C LEU A 120 -11.70 3.46 -2.54
N GLN A 121 -11.97 4.61 -1.94
CA GLN A 121 -13.29 5.25 -1.91
C GLN A 121 -13.40 6.40 -2.92
N ALA A 122 -12.39 7.27 -2.98
CA ALA A 122 -12.46 8.48 -3.80
C ALA A 122 -11.08 8.96 -4.24
N ARG A 123 -11.08 9.71 -5.35
CA ARG A 123 -9.94 10.50 -5.83
C ARG A 123 -10.27 11.97 -5.67
N GLU A 124 -9.35 12.70 -5.06
CA GLU A 124 -9.44 14.14 -4.81
C GLU A 124 -8.20 14.83 -5.43
N PRO A 125 -8.34 16.05 -5.98
CA PRO A 125 -7.17 16.83 -6.39
C PRO A 125 -6.32 17.18 -5.15
N TYR A 126 -5.00 17.00 -5.23
CA TYR A 126 -4.12 17.39 -4.14
C TYR A 126 -3.84 18.89 -4.22
N ALA A 127 -4.48 19.67 -3.34
CA ALA A 127 -4.18 21.08 -3.14
C ALA A 127 -2.92 21.19 -2.26
N LYS A 128 -1.82 21.64 -2.86
CA LYS A 128 -0.53 21.90 -2.17
C LYS A 128 -0.65 23.02 -1.15
#